data_AF-A0A3M1EV35-F1
#
_entry.id   AF-A0A3M1EV35-F1
#
_cell.length_a   1.000
_cell.length_b   1.000
_cell.length_c   1.000
_cell.angle_alpha   90.00
_cell.angle_beta   90.00
_cell.angle_gamma   90.00
#
_symmetry.space_group_name_H-M   'P 1'
#
loop_
_entity.id
_entity.type
_entity.pdbx_description
1 polymer ?
#
loop_
_entity_poly.entity_id
_entity_poly.type
_entity_poly.pdbx_seq_one_letter_code
_entity_poly.pdbx_strand_id
1 'polypeptide(L)' 'MSHVYPEKPYYAFGRYLRERYGCRVRKVSIDAGFTCPNLDGTKGRRGCLYCSNEGFSVNSRKLPRPIEEQIA' A
#
# COMPACT_ATOMS: atom_id res chain seq x y z
N MET A 1 -30.92 -2.29 -8.88
CA MET A 1 -29.56 -2.58 -8.37
C MET A 1 -29.50 -2.14 -6.92
N SER A 2 -29.36 -3.09 -6.00
CA SER A 2 -29.36 -2.84 -4.56
C SER A 2 -28.20 -1.89 -4.19
N HIS A 3 -28.52 -0.75 -3.58
CA HIS A 3 -27.55 0.21 -3.07
C HIS A 3 -26.84 -0.39 -1.85
N VAL A 4 -25.79 -1.18 -2.08
CA VAL A 4 -25.02 -1.87 -1.02
C VAL A 4 -24.23 -0.87 -0.14
N TYR A 5 -24.18 0.42 -0.50
CA TYR A 5 -23.37 1.42 0.20
C TYR A 5 -24.23 2.66 0.51
N PRO A 6 -24.17 3.18 1.75
CA PRO A 6 -24.82 4.44 2.09
C PRO A 6 -24.26 5.57 1.22
N GLU A 7 -25.13 6.48 0.78
CA GLU A 7 -24.69 7.65 0.04
C GLU A 7 -23.79 8.50 0.94
N LYS A 8 -22.56 8.70 0.48
CA LYS A 8 -21.56 9.52 1.14
C LYS A 8 -21.49 10.86 0.41
N PRO A 9 -21.14 11.97 1.10
CA PRO A 9 -20.99 13.28 0.46
C PRO A 9 -19.77 13.36 -0.47
N TYR A 10 -19.12 12.24 -0.77
CA TYR A 10 -17.96 12.13 -1.65
C TYR A 10 -17.92 10.79 -2.39
N TYR A 11 -17.29 10.79 -3.56
CA TYR A 11 -17.08 9.58 -4.35
C TYR A 11 -15.87 8.79 -3.81
N ALA A 12 -16.13 7.87 -2.90
CA ALA A 12 -15.08 7.08 -2.27
C ALA A 12 -14.35 6.20 -3.31
N PHE A 13 -13.02 6.15 -3.25
CA PHE A 13 -12.23 5.31 -4.16
C PHE A 13 -12.63 3.82 -4.11
N GLY A 14 -13.05 3.31 -2.95
CA GLY A 14 -13.57 1.94 -2.82
C GLY A 14 -14.91 1.72 -3.55
N ARG A 15 -15.75 2.77 -3.67
CA ARG A 15 -16.97 2.73 -4.48
C ARG A 15 -16.60 2.62 -5.96
N TYR A 16 -15.72 3.52 -6.43
CA TYR A 16 -15.19 3.49 -7.80
C TYR A 16 -14.63 2.13 -8.20
N LEU A 17 -13.73 1.57 -7.38
CA LEU A 17 -13.10 0.29 -7.68
C LEU A 17 -14.12 -0.85 -7.82
N ARG A 18 -15.15 -0.87 -6.96
CA ARG A 18 -16.17 -1.90 -7.00
C ARG A 18 -17.13 -1.73 -8.18
N GLU A 19 -17.49 -0.50 -8.53
CA GLU A 19 -18.27 -0.21 -9.74
C GLU A 19 -17.50 -0.63 -11.00
N ARG A 20 -16.18 -0.41 -11.02
CA ARG A 20 -15.31 -0.79 -12.15
C ARG A 20 -15.06 -2.29 -12.27
N TYR A 21 -14.83 -3.00 -11.17
CA TYR A 21 -14.39 -4.41 -11.18
C TYR A 21 -15.47 -5.41 -10.75
N GLY A 22 -16.67 -4.95 -10.35
CA GLY A 22 -17.78 -5.80 -9.91
C GLY A 22 -17.54 -6.52 -8.57
N CYS A 23 -16.41 -6.28 -7.92
CA CYS A 23 -16.00 -7.00 -6.71
C CYS A 23 -15.33 -6.08 -5.68
N ARG A 24 -15.15 -6.56 -4.46
CA ARG A 24 -14.43 -5.82 -3.41
C ARG A 24 -12.93 -5.86 -3.70
N VAL A 25 -12.35 -4.70 -4.01
CA VAL A 25 -10.90 -4.54 -4.19
C VAL A 25 -10.22 -4.21 -2.86
N ARG A 26 -9.08 -4.84 -2.60
CA ARG A 26 -8.21 -4.58 -1.44
C ARG A 26 -6.84 -4.14 -1.90
N LYS A 27 -6.20 -3.25 -1.14
CA LYS A 27 -4.80 -2.86 -1.36
C LYS A 27 -3.91 -3.87 -0.64
N VAL A 28 -2.86 -4.32 -1.32
CA VAL A 28 -1.81 -5.18 -0.76
C VAL A 28 -0.50 -4.41 -0.85
N SER A 29 0.23 -4.34 0.26
CA SER A 29 1.55 -3.69 0.31
C SER A 29 2.60 -4.66 -0.23
N ILE A 30 3.36 -4.22 -1.23
CA ILE A 30 4.46 -4.98 -1.85
C ILE A 30 5.77 -4.24 -1.61
N ASP A 31 6.81 -4.98 -1.25
CA ASP A 31 8.18 -4.52 -1.25
C ASP A 31 8.80 -4.79 -2.62
N ALA A 32 9.17 -3.74 -3.34
CA ALA A 32 9.74 -3.82 -4.67
C ALA A 32 11.29 -3.74 -4.67
N GLY A 33 11.92 -3.92 -3.51
CA GLY A 33 13.39 -4.02 -3.39
C GLY A 33 14.14 -2.69 -3.51
N PHE A 34 13.43 -1.57 -3.65
CA PHE A 34 14.03 -0.24 -3.58
C PHE A 34 13.92 0.34 -2.17
N THR A 35 14.84 1.24 -1.84
CA THR A 35 14.84 1.98 -0.58
C THR A 35 14.71 3.48 -0.83
N CYS A 36 14.29 4.22 0.20
CA CYS A 36 14.14 5.66 0.12
C CYS A 36 15.52 6.32 0.24
N PRO A 37 15.88 7.28 -0.64
CA PRO A 37 17.21 7.90 -0.62
C PRO A 37 17.48 8.73 0.66
N ASN A 38 16.41 9.12 1.38
CA ASN A 38 16.55 9.78 2.67
C ASN A 38 16.85 8.78 3.80
N LEU A 39 16.43 7.52 3.64
CA LEU A 39 16.64 6.43 4.58
C LEU A 39 17.97 5.71 4.35
N ASP A 40 18.33 5.47 3.09
CA ASP A 40 19.59 4.80 2.72
C ASP A 40 20.83 5.70 2.84
N GLY A 41 20.64 7.00 3.05
CA GLY A 41 21.71 7.96 3.27
C GLY A 41 22.23 8.68 2.02
N THR A 42 21.73 8.35 0.82
CA THR A 42 22.21 8.96 -0.43
C THR A 42 21.75 10.41 -0.60
N LYS A 43 20.58 10.77 -0.06
CA LYS A 43 20.04 12.15 -0.04
C LYS A 43 19.67 12.65 1.37
N GLY A 44 19.94 11.87 2.40
CA GLY A 44 19.63 12.20 3.79
C GLY A 44 20.58 11.51 4.77
N ARG A 45 20.26 11.55 6.06
CA ARG A 45 21.07 10.89 7.10
C ARG A 45 20.28 9.95 8.01
N ARG A 46 18.95 10.08 8.09
CA ARG A 46 18.13 9.43 9.14
C ARG A 46 16.71 9.06 8.70
N GLY A 47 16.34 9.25 7.44
CA GLY A 47 14.94 9.18 7.00
C GLY A 47 14.09 10.37 7.45
N CYS A 48 12.81 10.37 7.11
CA CYS A 48 11.85 11.36 7.61
C CYS A 48 11.52 11.10 9.08
N LEU A 49 11.21 12.15 9.85
CA LEU A 49 10.84 12.03 11.28
C LEU A 49 9.64 11.10 11.54
N TYR A 50 8.76 10.94 10.55
CA TYR A 50 7.58 10.06 10.60
C TYR A 50 7.79 8.72 9.88
N CYS A 51 9.00 8.43 9.39
CA CYS A 51 9.26 7.24 8.61
C CYS A 51 9.41 6.01 9.53
N SER A 52 8.53 5.03 9.36
CA SER A 52 8.70 3.68 9.91
C SER A 52 8.25 2.66 8.87
N ASN A 53 9.13 2.33 7.91
CA ASN A 53 8.81 1.39 6.82
C ASN A 53 8.34 0.04 7.37
N GLU A 54 9.00 -0.47 8.40
CA GLU A 54 8.59 -1.66 9.13
C GLU A 54 7.16 -1.55 9.71
N GLY A 55 6.73 -0.36 10.14
CA GLY A 55 5.36 -0.12 10.57
C GLY A 55 4.33 -0.16 9.43
N PHE A 56 4.74 0.22 8.21
CA PHE A 56 3.84 0.37 7.05
C PHE A 56 3.64 -0.92 6.24
N SER A 57 4.61 -1.84 6.26
CA SER A 57 4.53 -3.08 5.49
C SER A 57 5.14 -4.25 6.27
N VAL A 58 4.46 -5.40 6.24
CA VAL A 58 5.03 -6.65 6.78
C VAL A 58 6.18 -7.14 5.90
N ASN A 59 6.12 -6.88 4.60
CA ASN A 59 7.14 -7.34 3.65
C ASN A 59 8.48 -6.64 3.86
N SER A 60 8.49 -5.39 4.34
CA SER A 60 9.73 -4.67 4.66
C SER A 60 10.37 -5.06 6.00
N ARG A 61 9.74 -5.96 6.77
CA ARG A 61 10.33 -6.54 8.00
C ARG A 61 11.10 -7.83 7.74
N LYS A 62 10.86 -8.45 6.59
CA LYS A 62 11.46 -9.71 6.18
C LYS A 62 12.60 -9.44 5.22
N LEU A 63 13.44 -10.43 5.00
CA LEU A 63 14.42 -10.37 3.90
C LEU A 63 13.68 -10.11 2.57
N PRO A 64 14.31 -9.42 1.61
CA PRO A 64 13.74 -9.21 0.29
C PRO A 64 13.33 -10.56 -0.32
N ARG A 65 12.08 -10.67 -0.74
CA ARG A 65 11.53 -11.85 -1.42
C ARG A 65 11.01 -11.46 -2.80
N PRO A 66 11.01 -12.37 -3.78
CA PRO A 66 10.34 -12.15 -5.07
C PRO A 66 8.91 -11.66 -4.88
N ILE A 67 8.43 -10.79 -5.78
CA ILE A 67 7.09 -10.17 -5.68
C ILE A 67 6.00 -11.27 -5.67
N GLU A 68 6.23 -12.34 -6.42
CA GLU A 68 5.36 -13.51 -6.53
C GLU A 68 5.14 -14.18 -5.16
N GLU A 69 6.15 -14.21 -4.29
CA GLU A 69 6.07 -14.76 -2.93
C GLU A 69 5.43 -13.80 -1.91
N GLN A 70 5.21 -12.54 -2.29
CA GLN A 70 4.59 -11.53 -1.44
C GLN A 70 3.08 -11.42 -1.63
N ILE A 71 2.58 -11.88 -2.78
CA ILE A 71 1.16 -11.88 -3.15
C ILE A 71 0.48 -13.24 -2.92
N ALA A 72 1.27 -14.29 -2.69
CA ALA A 72 0.80 -15.66 -2.46
C ALA A 72 0.02 -15.81 -1.14
#